data_AF-A0A958X8C8-F1
#
_entry.id   AF-A0A958X8C8-F1
#
_cell.length_a   1.000
_cell.length_b   1.000
_cell.length_c   1.000
_cell.angle_alpha   90.00
_cell.angle_beta   90.00
_cell.angle_gamma   90.00
#
_symmetry.space_group_name_H-M   'P 1'
#
loop_
_entity.id
_entity.type
_entity.pdbx_description
1 polymer ?
#
loop_
_entity_poly.entity_id
_entity_poly.type
_entity_poly.pdbx_seq_one_letter_code
_entity_poly.pdbx_strand_id
1 'polypeptide(L)'
;MKGRFAILYFFLLFSPGSWAQDAYPTPPDGLNRLFYIQRTGNTNTIVYDANVKGEKAFHNDDPINIYWIRYAEDGGTAGLNFLQRTFAYGVKSKKVAGTNEYEFHLVSYSKKKLRLKFDSKGKPYALLEINGKKMALQKVFVKIEKGTTFTLTPKVEYVELFGKDPNTGTAVYEKFKP
;
A
#
# COMPACT_ATOMS: atom_id res chain seq x y z
N MET A 1 32.51 -42.62 -42.28
CA MET A 1 32.07 -43.26 -41.03
C MET A 1 31.87 -42.19 -39.95
N LYS A 2 30.63 -42.15 -39.44
CA LYS A 2 29.99 -41.37 -38.37
C LYS A 2 30.90 -40.57 -37.41
N GLY A 3 30.72 -39.24 -37.42
CA GLY A 3 31.22 -38.33 -36.39
C GLY A 3 30.44 -38.45 -35.08
N ARG A 4 31.13 -38.26 -33.95
CA ARG A 4 30.55 -38.25 -32.60
C ARG A 4 30.52 -36.80 -32.12
N PHE A 5 29.34 -36.19 -32.03
CA PHE A 5 29.13 -34.96 -31.27
C PHE A 5 28.48 -35.34 -29.94
N ALA A 6 29.17 -35.07 -28.84
CA ALA A 6 28.60 -35.14 -27.50
C ALA A 6 27.82 -33.86 -27.24
N ILE A 7 26.51 -33.97 -27.05
CA ILE A 7 25.64 -32.86 -26.64
C ILE A 7 25.53 -32.92 -25.11
N LEU A 8 26.13 -31.93 -24.44
CA LEU A 8 25.94 -31.68 -23.01
C LEU A 8 24.55 -31.06 -22.81
N TYR A 9 23.65 -31.73 -22.11
CA TYR A 9 22.39 -31.13 -21.67
C TYR A 9 22.64 -30.28 -20.43
N PHE A 10 22.64 -28.95 -20.62
CA PHE A 10 22.66 -27.99 -19.53
C PHE A 10 21.22 -27.83 -19.02
N PHE A 11 20.86 -28.51 -17.93
CA PHE A 11 19.61 -28.25 -17.22
C PHE A 11 19.73 -26.91 -16.49
N LEU A 12 19.19 -25.85 -17.08
CA LEU A 12 18.88 -24.62 -16.35
C LEU A 12 17.80 -24.96 -15.33
N LEU A 13 18.21 -25.08 -14.07
CA LEU A 13 17.30 -25.08 -12.93
C LEU A 13 16.62 -23.72 -12.86
N PHE A 14 15.47 -23.61 -13.51
CA PHE A 14 14.57 -22.49 -13.32
C PHE A 14 14.06 -22.59 -11.89
N SER A 15 14.64 -21.80 -10.97
CA SER A 15 14.10 -21.68 -9.62
C SER A 15 12.68 -21.13 -9.72
N PRO A 16 11.64 -21.87 -9.30
CA PRO A 16 10.30 -21.30 -9.24
C PRO A 16 10.34 -20.15 -8.24
N GLY A 17 10.11 -18.94 -8.75
CA GLY A 17 9.92 -17.74 -7.94
C GLY A 17 8.85 -17.98 -6.87
N SER A 18 9.05 -17.38 -5.72
CA SER A 18 8.23 -17.49 -4.51
C SER A 18 6.72 -17.37 -4.75
N TRP A 19 6.01 -18.50 -4.65
CA TRP A 19 4.55 -18.67 -4.74
C TRP A 19 3.74 -18.06 -3.58
N ALA A 20 4.25 -17.02 -2.91
CA ALA A 20 3.56 -16.39 -1.79
C ALA A 20 2.83 -15.10 -2.19
N GLN A 21 3.19 -14.50 -3.34
CA GLN A 21 2.68 -13.20 -3.75
C GLN A 21 1.47 -13.28 -4.69
N ASP A 22 1.18 -14.46 -5.27
CA ASP A 22 0.07 -14.68 -6.21
C ASP A 22 -1.33 -14.72 -5.56
N ALA A 23 -1.43 -14.75 -4.23
CA ALA A 23 -2.71 -14.94 -3.55
C ALA A 23 -3.56 -13.65 -3.36
N TYR A 24 -2.98 -12.46 -3.57
CA TYR A 24 -3.69 -11.19 -3.36
C TYR A 24 -3.69 -10.34 -4.63
N PRO A 25 -4.85 -10.03 -5.23
CA PRO A 25 -4.93 -9.22 -6.44
C PRO A 25 -4.31 -7.84 -6.21
N THR A 26 -3.47 -7.38 -7.13
CA THR A 26 -2.94 -6.02 -7.05
C THR A 26 -3.99 -5.06 -7.62
N PRO A 27 -4.44 -4.06 -6.85
CA PRO A 27 -5.40 -3.11 -7.36
C PRO A 27 -4.81 -2.30 -8.51
N PRO A 28 -5.58 -2.01 -9.57
CA PRO A 28 -5.12 -1.14 -10.65
C PRO A 28 -4.55 0.16 -10.07
N ASP A 29 -3.44 0.62 -10.65
CA ASP A 29 -2.93 1.95 -10.33
C ASP A 29 -3.94 2.99 -10.84
N GLY A 30 -4.04 4.10 -10.13
CA GLY A 30 -4.97 5.19 -10.43
C GLY A 30 -4.22 6.51 -10.51
N LEU A 31 -4.80 7.49 -11.22
CA LEU A 31 -4.22 8.84 -11.30
C LEU A 31 -4.00 9.46 -9.91
N ASN A 32 -4.89 9.14 -8.97
CA ASN A 32 -4.85 9.67 -7.60
C ASN A 32 -4.40 8.65 -6.55
N ARG A 33 -3.89 7.47 -6.95
CA ARG A 33 -3.54 6.39 -6.02
C ARG A 33 -2.37 6.79 -5.12
N LEU A 34 -2.60 6.75 -3.81
CA LEU A 34 -1.54 6.93 -2.82
C LEU A 34 -0.92 5.58 -2.48
N PHE A 35 -1.71 4.69 -1.88
CA PHE A 35 -1.29 3.34 -1.51
C PHE A 35 -2.53 2.47 -1.26
N TYR A 36 -2.30 1.19 -0.99
CA TYR A 36 -3.35 0.27 -0.58
C TYR A 36 -2.88 -0.66 0.53
N ILE A 37 -3.83 -1.19 1.29
CA ILE A 37 -3.59 -2.12 2.39
C ILE A 37 -4.24 -3.46 2.06
N GLN A 38 -3.44 -4.52 2.19
CA GLN A 38 -3.89 -5.91 2.16
C GLN A 38 -3.58 -6.58 3.49
N ARG A 39 -4.32 -7.63 3.82
CA ARG A 39 -4.10 -8.37 5.07
C ARG A 39 -4.34 -9.86 4.91
N THR A 40 -3.72 -10.63 5.80
CA THR A 40 -3.91 -12.08 5.81
C THR A 40 -5.37 -12.46 6.05
N GLY A 41 -5.88 -13.40 5.25
CA GLY A 41 -7.22 -13.99 5.39
C GLY A 41 -8.35 -13.13 4.83
N ASN A 42 -8.03 -12.06 4.11
CA ASN A 42 -9.02 -11.26 3.39
C ASN A 42 -8.39 -10.70 2.09
N THR A 43 -8.90 -11.14 0.94
CA THR A 43 -8.44 -10.70 -0.38
C THR A 43 -8.94 -9.30 -0.74
N ASN A 44 -9.97 -8.78 -0.05
CA ASN A 44 -10.41 -7.41 -0.24
C ASN A 44 -9.29 -6.44 0.15
N THR A 45 -9.18 -5.38 -0.64
CA THR A 45 -8.09 -4.41 -0.52
C THR A 45 -8.65 -3.06 -0.11
N ILE A 46 -8.07 -2.43 0.91
CA ILE A 46 -8.40 -1.04 1.26
C ILE A 46 -7.51 -0.13 0.42
N VAL A 47 -8.12 0.77 -0.33
CA VAL A 47 -7.44 1.72 -1.19
C VAL A 47 -7.51 3.11 -0.60
N TYR A 48 -6.40 3.84 -0.70
CA TYR A 48 -6.27 5.24 -0.32
C TYR A 48 -5.90 6.02 -1.57
N ASP A 49 -6.83 6.83 -2.06
CA ASP A 49 -6.62 7.76 -3.15
C ASP A 49 -6.65 9.19 -2.62
N ALA A 50 -5.87 10.08 -3.21
CA ALA A 50 -6.00 11.50 -2.93
C ALA A 50 -7.35 12.03 -3.43
N ASN A 51 -7.97 12.88 -2.62
CA ASN A 51 -9.13 13.64 -3.04
C ASN A 51 -8.67 14.99 -3.60
N VAL A 52 -8.55 15.06 -4.92
CA VAL A 52 -7.99 16.21 -5.64
C VAL A 52 -9.11 17.11 -6.15
N LYS A 53 -8.99 18.42 -5.90
CA LYS A 53 -9.83 19.49 -6.43
C LYS A 53 -9.06 20.20 -7.57
N GLY A 54 -9.54 20.05 -8.81
CA GLY A 54 -8.82 20.57 -9.98
C GLY A 54 -7.55 19.77 -10.27
N GLU A 55 -6.51 20.40 -10.80
CA GLU A 55 -5.31 19.67 -11.26
C GLU A 55 -4.23 19.45 -10.19
N LYS A 56 -4.11 20.35 -9.19
CA LYS A 56 -2.99 20.32 -8.23
C LYS A 56 -3.36 20.82 -6.84
N ALA A 57 -4.59 20.62 -6.38
CA ALA A 57 -4.98 20.98 -5.01
C ALA A 57 -5.73 19.83 -4.35
N PHE A 58 -5.52 19.62 -3.05
CA PHE A 58 -6.31 18.65 -2.30
C PHE A 58 -7.58 19.30 -1.74
N HIS A 59 -8.63 18.49 -1.55
CA HIS A 59 -9.79 18.91 -0.76
C HIS A 59 -9.37 19.20 0.68
N ASN A 60 -9.82 20.34 1.23
CA ASN A 60 -9.31 20.83 2.52
C ASN A 60 -9.70 19.95 3.71
N ASP A 61 -10.96 19.51 3.74
CA ASP A 61 -11.53 18.81 4.90
C ASP A 61 -11.43 17.29 4.77
N ASP A 62 -11.38 16.78 3.54
CA ASP A 62 -11.28 15.35 3.24
C ASP A 62 -10.27 15.11 2.10
N PRO A 63 -8.95 15.25 2.36
CA PRO A 63 -7.92 15.16 1.32
C PRO A 63 -7.63 13.74 0.84
N ILE A 64 -8.21 12.71 1.48
CA ILE A 64 -7.93 11.29 1.18
C ILE A 64 -9.24 10.52 1.13
N ASN A 65 -9.58 10.01 -0.05
CA ASN A 65 -10.70 9.12 -0.25
C ASN A 65 -10.29 7.66 0.05
N ILE A 66 -11.10 6.95 0.81
CA ILE A 66 -10.80 5.59 1.29
C ILE A 66 -11.96 4.67 0.97
N TYR A 67 -11.66 3.57 0.29
CA TYR A 67 -12.66 2.61 -0.14
C TYR A 67 -12.08 1.19 -0.21
N TRP A 68 -12.97 0.21 -0.16
CA TRP A 68 -12.68 -1.18 -0.43
C TRP A 68 -12.75 -1.48 -1.92
N ILE A 69 -11.85 -2.34 -2.40
CA ILE A 69 -12.09 -3.18 -3.58
C ILE A 69 -12.38 -4.60 -3.08
N ARG A 70 -13.55 -5.13 -3.45
CA ARG A 70 -14.09 -6.37 -2.92
C ARG A 70 -13.75 -7.58 -3.79
N TYR A 71 -12.47 -7.93 -3.85
CA TYR A 71 -11.99 -9.08 -4.64
C TYR A 71 -12.54 -10.44 -4.21
N ALA A 72 -13.02 -10.59 -2.97
CA ALA A 72 -13.69 -11.81 -2.51
C ALA A 72 -15.12 -11.95 -3.06
N GLU A 73 -15.67 -10.88 -3.64
CA GLU A 73 -17.02 -10.80 -4.20
C GLU A 73 -16.91 -10.63 -5.73
N ASP A 74 -17.38 -9.51 -6.28
CA ASP A 74 -17.41 -9.19 -7.71
C ASP A 74 -16.26 -8.27 -8.16
N GLY A 75 -15.38 -7.87 -7.24
CA GLY A 75 -14.34 -6.87 -7.51
C GLY A 75 -14.85 -5.41 -7.49
N GLY A 76 -16.10 -5.18 -7.10
CA GLY A 76 -16.69 -3.86 -6.97
C GLY A 76 -16.05 -3.01 -5.85
N THR A 77 -16.35 -1.71 -5.87
CA THR A 77 -15.86 -0.77 -4.85
C THR A 77 -16.91 -0.44 -3.81
N ALA A 78 -16.51 -0.28 -2.55
CA ALA A 78 -17.42 0.17 -1.49
C ALA A 78 -16.73 1.14 -0.52
N GLY A 79 -17.42 2.22 -0.15
CA GLY A 79 -16.92 3.15 0.87
C GLY A 79 -16.78 2.48 2.25
N LEU A 80 -16.00 3.11 3.13
CA LEU A 80 -15.96 2.72 4.54
C LEU A 80 -17.25 3.12 5.24
N ASN A 81 -17.80 2.22 6.06
CA ASN A 81 -18.86 2.61 7.00
C ASN A 81 -18.29 3.47 8.15
N PHE A 82 -19.17 4.12 8.92
CA PHE A 82 -18.76 5.07 9.96
C PHE A 82 -17.84 4.46 11.02
N LEU A 83 -18.10 3.21 11.43
CA LEU A 83 -17.27 2.51 12.42
C LEU A 83 -15.87 2.20 11.89
N GLN A 84 -15.78 1.67 10.66
CA GLN A 84 -14.50 1.39 10.01
C GLN A 84 -13.66 2.66 9.82
N ARG A 85 -14.30 3.76 9.43
CA ARG A 85 -13.64 5.06 9.30
C ARG A 85 -13.15 5.58 10.65
N THR A 86 -13.96 5.46 11.70
CA THR A 86 -13.66 6.06 13.01
C THR A 86 -12.67 5.24 13.84
N PHE A 87 -12.62 3.92 13.66
CA PHE A 87 -11.85 3.02 14.54
C PHE A 87 -10.77 2.19 13.86
N ALA A 88 -10.76 2.09 12.52
CA ALA A 88 -9.83 1.22 11.81
C ALA A 88 -9.10 1.95 10.68
N TYR A 89 -9.71 1.98 9.49
CA TYR A 89 -9.06 2.34 8.24
C TYR A 89 -9.14 3.83 7.90
N GLY A 90 -9.81 4.64 8.72
CA GLY A 90 -9.80 6.08 8.49
C GLY A 90 -8.42 6.69 8.68
N VAL A 91 -8.31 7.94 8.24
CA VAL A 91 -7.13 8.77 8.45
C VAL A 91 -7.50 9.99 9.27
N LYS A 92 -6.56 10.45 10.09
CA LYS A 92 -6.58 11.81 10.63
C LYS A 92 -5.57 12.62 9.84
N SER A 93 -6.00 13.74 9.28
CA SER A 93 -5.15 14.62 8.48
C SER A 93 -5.18 16.06 9.01
N LYS A 94 -4.09 16.78 8.78
CA LYS A 94 -3.95 18.20 9.09
C LYS A 94 -3.18 18.87 7.98
N LYS A 95 -3.71 19.99 7.46
CA LYS A 95 -3.01 20.81 6.48
C LYS A 95 -1.74 21.39 7.07
N VAL A 96 -0.64 21.34 6.32
CA VAL A 96 0.62 21.97 6.69
C VAL A 96 0.55 23.45 6.27
N ALA A 97 0.62 24.35 7.24
CA ALA A 97 0.46 25.78 7.02
C ALA A 97 1.45 26.32 5.97
N GLY A 98 0.95 27.19 5.08
CA GLY A 98 1.76 27.78 4.01
C GLY A 98 2.11 26.82 2.86
N THR A 99 1.57 25.60 2.86
CA THR A 99 1.85 24.60 1.81
C THR A 99 0.57 23.96 1.27
N ASN A 100 0.70 23.24 0.15
CA ASN A 100 -0.33 22.38 -0.41
C ASN A 100 -0.12 20.91 0.00
N GLU A 101 0.27 20.68 1.25
CA GLU A 101 0.57 19.36 1.78
C GLU A 101 -0.24 19.08 3.06
N TYR A 102 -0.44 17.80 3.35
CA TYR A 102 -1.13 17.36 4.57
C TYR A 102 -0.24 16.38 5.31
N GLU A 103 -0.12 16.55 6.62
CA GLU A 103 0.36 15.48 7.49
C GLU A 103 -0.84 14.61 7.85
N PHE A 104 -0.70 13.29 7.76
CA PHE A 104 -1.76 12.37 8.14
C PHE A 104 -1.22 11.08 8.75
N HIS A 105 -2.08 10.35 9.46
CA HIS A 105 -1.80 9.00 9.93
C HIS A 105 -3.07 8.16 9.88
N LEU A 106 -2.90 6.84 9.81
CA LEU A 106 -4.00 5.89 9.95
C LEU A 106 -4.52 5.93 11.39
N VAL A 107 -5.84 5.93 11.57
CA VAL A 107 -6.47 5.89 12.90
C VAL A 107 -5.96 4.69 13.70
N SER A 108 -5.79 3.53 13.06
CA SER A 108 -5.27 2.32 13.67
C SER A 108 -3.79 2.37 14.05
N TYR A 109 -3.03 3.36 13.57
CA TYR A 109 -1.58 3.42 13.78
C TYR A 109 -1.00 4.84 13.71
N SER A 110 -1.21 5.63 14.77
CA SER A 110 -0.77 7.02 14.86
C SER A 110 0.75 7.23 14.95
N LYS A 111 1.52 6.18 15.26
CA LYS A 111 2.98 6.24 15.41
C LYS A 111 3.71 6.55 14.09
N LYS A 112 3.14 6.17 12.94
CA LYS A 112 3.70 6.47 11.61
C LYS A 112 2.91 7.59 10.96
N LYS A 113 3.53 8.76 10.88
CA LYS A 113 3.02 9.93 10.18
C LYS A 113 3.47 9.90 8.72
N LEU A 114 2.57 10.25 7.83
CA LEU A 114 2.80 10.38 6.40
C LEU A 114 2.56 11.83 5.98
N ARG A 115 3.15 12.23 4.86
CA ARG A 115 2.84 13.48 4.17
C ARG A 115 2.20 13.21 2.83
N LEU A 116 1.02 13.77 2.60
CA LEU A 116 0.37 13.82 1.30
C LEU A 116 0.98 14.97 0.50
N LYS A 117 1.52 14.64 -0.68
CA LYS A 117 2.24 15.57 -1.55
C LYS A 117 1.91 15.30 -3.02
N PHE A 118 2.24 16.24 -3.89
CA PHE A 118 2.32 16.02 -5.33
C PHE A 118 3.78 15.84 -5.73
N ASP A 119 4.05 14.94 -6.68
CA ASP A 119 5.36 14.86 -7.33
C ASP A 119 5.55 15.99 -8.36
N SER A 120 6.71 16.02 -9.02
CA SER A 120 7.02 17.03 -10.04
C SER A 120 6.08 16.98 -11.26
N LYS A 121 5.42 15.85 -11.50
CA LYS A 121 4.45 15.64 -12.58
C LYS A 121 3.02 15.94 -12.14
N GLY A 122 2.79 16.27 -10.87
CA GLY A 122 1.45 16.50 -10.32
C GLY A 122 0.71 15.22 -9.94
N LYS A 123 1.37 14.05 -9.90
CA LYS A 123 0.76 12.84 -9.33
C LYS A 123 0.83 12.91 -7.80
N PRO A 124 -0.28 12.71 -7.08
CA PRO A 124 -0.26 12.69 -5.63
C PRO A 124 0.40 11.40 -5.11
N TYR A 125 1.09 11.50 -3.98
CA TYR A 125 1.70 10.36 -3.31
C TYR A 125 1.77 10.56 -1.79
N ALA A 126 1.86 9.44 -1.06
CA ALA A 126 2.06 9.43 0.39
C ALA A 126 3.54 9.22 0.71
N LEU A 127 4.19 10.26 1.23
CA LEU A 127 5.57 10.20 1.70
C LEU A 127 5.61 9.72 3.15
N LEU A 128 6.38 8.68 3.41
CA LEU A 128 6.73 8.19 4.72
C LEU A 128 8.25 8.33 4.91
N GLU A 129 8.67 8.82 6.08
CA GLU A 129 10.07 8.94 6.44
C GLU A 129 10.39 8.01 7.60
N ILE A 130 11.40 7.16 7.45
CA ILE A 130 11.78 6.18 8.46
C ILE A 130 13.30 6.08 8.52
N ASN A 131 13.87 6.35 9.69
CA ASN A 131 15.31 6.36 9.93
C ASN A 131 16.08 7.21 8.90
N GLY A 132 15.54 8.38 8.54
CA GLY A 132 16.11 9.29 7.54
C GLY A 132 15.94 8.85 6.07
N LYS A 133 15.33 7.68 5.81
CA LYS A 133 14.99 7.24 4.45
C LYS A 133 13.58 7.67 4.07
N LYS A 134 13.44 8.19 2.86
CA LYS A 134 12.14 8.60 2.29
C LYS A 134 11.54 7.48 1.46
N MET A 135 10.26 7.23 1.63
CA MET A 135 9.49 6.23 0.90
C MET A 135 8.19 6.87 0.41
N ALA A 136 8.02 6.99 -0.90
CA ALA A 136 6.70 7.09 -1.51
C ALA A 136 6.02 5.72 -1.35
N LEU A 137 5.15 5.61 -0.35
CA LEU A 137 4.47 4.38 0.02
C LEU A 137 3.53 3.94 -1.12
N GLN A 138 3.50 2.65 -1.43
CA GLN A 138 2.67 2.09 -2.51
C GLN A 138 1.77 0.95 -2.01
N LYS A 139 2.31 0.08 -1.15
CA LYS A 139 1.60 -1.06 -0.59
C LYS A 139 1.93 -1.24 0.88
N VAL A 140 0.91 -1.57 1.66
CA VAL A 140 1.04 -2.08 3.03
C VAL A 140 0.46 -3.48 3.06
N PHE A 141 1.20 -4.42 3.63
CA PHE A 141 0.70 -5.74 3.94
C PHE A 141 0.68 -5.96 5.45
N VAL A 142 -0.46 -6.42 5.98
CA VAL A 142 -0.66 -6.66 7.41
C VAL A 142 -0.82 -8.15 7.64
N LYS A 143 0.14 -8.75 8.34
CA LYS A 143 0.03 -10.12 8.81
C LYS A 143 -0.76 -10.15 10.11
N ILE A 144 -1.89 -10.82 10.09
CA ILE A 144 -2.74 -11.03 11.27
C ILE A 144 -2.48 -12.45 11.81
N GLU A 145 -2.45 -12.56 13.13
CA GLU A 145 -2.28 -13.82 13.83
C GLU A 145 -3.42 -14.78 13.51
N LYS A 146 -3.06 -16.01 13.14
CA LYS A 146 -4.01 -17.06 12.80
C LYS A 146 -4.96 -17.29 13.98
N GLY A 147 -6.27 -17.27 13.71
CA GLY A 147 -7.31 -17.39 14.75
C GLY A 147 -7.87 -16.07 15.26
N THR A 148 -7.22 -14.93 14.97
CA THR A 148 -7.77 -13.59 15.30
C THR A 148 -8.30 -12.82 14.09
N THR A 149 -8.21 -13.40 12.89
CA THR A 149 -8.60 -12.75 11.63
C THR A 149 -10.05 -12.25 11.59
N PHE A 150 -10.97 -12.96 12.24
CA PHE A 150 -12.40 -12.65 12.26
C PHE A 150 -12.87 -12.00 13.57
N THR A 151 -11.95 -11.64 14.47
CA THR A 151 -12.32 -10.94 15.71
C THR A 151 -12.43 -9.43 15.49
N LEU A 152 -13.10 -8.74 16.41
CA LEU A 152 -13.28 -7.28 16.35
C LEU A 152 -11.95 -6.51 16.39
N THR A 153 -10.93 -7.11 17.02
CA THR A 153 -9.61 -6.51 17.24
C THR A 153 -8.54 -7.53 16.86
N PRO A 154 -8.25 -7.70 15.55
CA PRO A 154 -7.28 -8.69 15.10
C PRO A 154 -5.89 -8.36 15.62
N LYS A 155 -5.15 -9.39 16.06
CA LYS A 155 -3.78 -9.21 16.56
C LYS A 155 -2.81 -9.20 15.38
N VAL A 156 -2.04 -8.13 15.25
CA VAL A 156 -1.08 -7.97 14.16
C VAL A 156 0.26 -8.62 14.53
N GLU A 157 0.71 -9.58 13.73
CA GLU A 157 2.03 -10.20 13.90
C GLU A 157 3.14 -9.27 13.40
N TYR A 158 2.96 -8.72 12.19
CA TYR A 158 3.85 -7.75 11.57
C TYR A 158 3.14 -6.96 10.47
N VAL A 159 3.76 -5.84 10.09
CA VAL A 159 3.38 -5.00 8.95
C VAL A 159 4.58 -4.87 8.03
N GLU A 160 4.32 -4.98 6.73
CA GLU A 160 5.30 -4.76 5.67
C GLU A 160 4.89 -3.54 4.84
N LEU A 161 5.85 -2.66 4.58
CA LEU A 161 5.69 -1.44 3.81
C LEU A 161 6.54 -1.56 2.55
N PHE A 162 5.93 -1.30 1.42
CA PHE A 162 6.58 -1.31 0.11
C PHE A 162 6.37 0.03 -0.56
N GLY A 163 7.43 0.59 -1.10
CA GLY A 163 7.38 1.83 -1.84
C GLY A 163 8.64 2.09 -2.63
N LYS A 164 8.85 3.34 -3.01
CA LYS A 164 10.04 3.79 -3.73
C LYS A 164 10.61 5.04 -3.11
N ASP A 165 11.93 5.21 -3.14
CA ASP A 165 12.53 6.49 -2.79
C ASP A 165 12.08 7.53 -3.83
N PRO A 166 11.48 8.66 -3.42
CA PRO A 166 10.90 9.62 -4.35
C PRO A 166 11.93 10.35 -5.22
N ASN A 167 13.21 10.37 -4.82
CA ASN A 167 14.27 11.06 -5.56
C ASN A 167 14.94 10.11 -6.57
N THR A 168 15.15 8.85 -6.18
CA THR A 168 15.91 7.88 -7.00
C THR A 168 15.02 6.88 -7.73
N GLY A 169 13.77 6.69 -7.29
CA GLY A 169 12.86 5.66 -7.81
C GLY A 169 13.20 4.24 -7.35
N THR A 170 14.23 4.07 -6.52
CA THR A 170 14.68 2.76 -6.01
C THR A 170 13.63 2.15 -5.09
N ALA A 171 13.40 0.84 -5.18
CA ALA A 171 12.48 0.15 -4.28
C ALA A 171 12.96 0.26 -2.82
N VAL A 172 12.04 0.62 -1.92
CA VAL A 172 12.27 0.69 -0.48
C VAL A 172 11.29 -0.25 0.20
N TYR A 173 11.79 -1.00 1.18
CA TYR A 173 11.03 -1.97 1.93
C TYR A 173 11.29 -1.83 3.43
N GLU A 174 10.25 -1.97 4.24
CA GLU A 174 10.35 -2.05 5.68
C GLU A 174 9.40 -3.10 6.25
N LYS A 175 9.84 -3.81 7.29
CA LYS A 175 9.02 -4.71 8.08
C LYS A 175 9.15 -4.38 9.55
N PHE A 176 8.04 -4.31 10.27
CA PHE A 176 8.03 -4.03 11.71
C PHE A 176 6.87 -4.72 12.41
N LYS A 177 6.96 -4.83 13.74
CA LYS A 177 5.88 -5.29 14.60
C LYS A 177 5.26 -4.06 15.30
N PRO A 178 3.96 -3.79 15.15
CA PRO A 178 3.32 -2.54 15.60
C PRO A 178 3.19 -2.39 17.12
#